data_AF-A0A0G3H0B4-F1
#
_entry.id   AF-A0A0G3H0B4-F1
#
_cell.length_a   1.000
_cell.length_b   1.000
_cell.length_c   1.000
_cell.angle_alpha   90.00
_cell.angle_beta   90.00
_cell.angle_gamma   90.00
#
_symmetry.space_group_name_H-M   'P 1'
#
loop_
_entity.id
_entity.type
_entity.pdbx_description
1 polymer ?
#
loop_
_entity_poly.entity_id
_entity_poly.type
_entity_poly.pdbx_seq_one_letter_code
_entity_poly.pdbx_strand_id
1 'polypeptide(L)'
;MPIEHLPPRFKPAAYRLRAALMSDAAAMLIAGVMAQAKGFTYLARPAFYHPAESWVELHTWAIIWIIVGSASVFSAMIPRTWFASLAFGAIVGMNVLWGLSYAWGSIISDMNLWASAINHWGISTLVVWAVWRGSRQHIRFEGGASE
;
A
#
# COMPACT_ATOMS: atom_id res chain seq x y z
N MET A 1 -12.49 6.25 26.16
CA MET A 1 -11.37 6.04 25.20
C MET A 1 -10.23 6.99 25.52
N PRO A 2 -8.94 6.69 25.22
CA PRO A 2 -7.79 7.55 25.57
C PRO A 2 -7.90 9.01 25.09
N ILE A 3 -8.62 9.25 23.98
CA ILE A 3 -8.87 10.58 23.40
C ILE A 3 -9.73 11.48 24.32
N GLU A 4 -10.53 10.91 25.22
CA GLU A 4 -11.39 11.66 26.15
C GLU A 4 -10.58 12.44 27.19
N HIS A 5 -9.36 11.99 27.49
CA HIS A 5 -8.44 12.63 28.44
C HIS A 5 -7.59 13.74 27.82
N LEU A 6 -7.67 13.96 26.49
CA LEU A 6 -6.93 15.05 25.83
C LEU A 6 -7.55 16.42 26.14
N PRO A 7 -6.76 17.51 26.15
CA PRO A 7 -7.29 18.86 26.29
C PRO A 7 -8.33 19.16 25.19
N PRO A 8 -9.40 19.94 25.49
CA PRO A 8 -10.51 20.18 24.54
C PRO A 8 -10.07 20.70 23.17
N ARG A 9 -8.95 21.44 23.12
CA ARG A 9 -8.36 21.97 21.88
C ARG A 9 -7.83 20.88 20.93
N PHE A 10 -7.38 19.74 21.45
CA PHE A 10 -6.78 18.66 20.66
C PHE A 10 -7.76 17.53 20.34
N LYS A 11 -8.89 17.43 21.05
CA LYS A 11 -9.92 16.41 20.79
C LYS A 11 -10.38 16.39 19.32
N PRO A 12 -10.70 17.53 18.66
CA PRO A 12 -11.17 17.51 17.27
C PRO A 12 -10.11 16.96 16.31
N ALA A 13 -8.85 17.37 16.49
CA ALA A 13 -7.74 16.88 15.68
C ALA A 13 -7.49 15.38 15.91
N ALA A 14 -7.55 14.91 17.16
CA ALA A 14 -7.38 13.49 17.49
C ALA A 14 -8.49 12.61 16.90
N TYR A 15 -9.75 13.06 16.90
CA TYR A 15 -10.84 12.34 16.24
C TYR A 15 -10.69 12.32 14.71
N ARG A 16 -10.26 13.44 14.09
CA ARG A 16 -9.98 13.48 12.63
C ARG A 16 -8.83 12.56 12.25
N LEU A 17 -7.75 12.53 13.03
CA LEU A 17 -6.62 11.63 12.82
C LEU A 17 -7.05 10.18 12.98
N ARG A 18 -7.83 9.84 14.01
CA ARG A 18 -8.36 8.49 14.19
C ARG A 18 -9.25 8.07 13.02
N ALA A 19 -10.13 8.95 12.55
CA ALA A 19 -10.97 8.68 11.38
C ALA A 19 -10.13 8.46 10.12
N ALA A 20 -9.09 9.28 9.91
CA ALA A 20 -8.15 9.12 8.80
C ALA A 20 -7.37 7.80 8.87
N LEU A 21 -6.86 7.43 10.06
CA LEU A 21 -6.12 6.17 10.28
C LEU A 21 -6.99 4.92 10.14
N MET A 22 -8.30 5.05 10.34
CA MET A 22 -9.27 3.97 10.17
C MET A 22 -9.82 3.90 8.73
N SER A 23 -9.38 4.79 7.84
CA SER A 23 -9.80 4.81 6.44
C SER A 23 -8.86 4.03 5.53
N ASP A 24 -9.39 3.55 4.40
CA ASP A 24 -8.64 2.89 3.33
C ASP A 24 -7.51 3.78 2.77
N ALA A 25 -7.64 5.10 2.89
CA ALA A 25 -6.64 6.06 2.46
C ALA A 25 -5.31 5.91 3.21
N ALA A 26 -5.33 5.49 4.48
CA ALA A 26 -4.11 5.28 5.24
C ALA A 26 -3.26 4.12 4.67
N ALA A 27 -3.90 3.03 4.23
CA ALA A 27 -3.20 1.91 3.61
C ALA A 27 -2.55 2.32 2.28
N MET A 28 -3.27 3.07 1.45
CA MET A 28 -2.75 3.60 0.19
C MET A 28 -1.59 4.58 0.40
N LEU A 29 -1.69 5.44 1.42
CA LEU A 29 -0.63 6.38 1.77
C LEU A 29 0.64 5.63 2.22
N ILE A 30 0.52 4.69 3.15
CA ILE A 30 1.65 3.92 3.67
C ILE A 30 2.32 3.11 2.55
N ALA A 31 1.54 2.35 1.79
CA ALA A 31 2.06 1.54 0.69
C ALA A 31 2.71 2.42 -0.40
N GLY A 32 2.11 3.57 -0.71
CA GLY A 32 2.63 4.52 -1.68
C GLY A 32 3.95 5.17 -1.27
N VAL A 33 4.11 5.52 0.02
CA VAL A 33 5.37 6.03 0.57
C VAL A 33 6.45 4.96 0.58
N MET A 34 6.12 3.73 0.98
CA MET A 34 7.06 2.60 0.93
C MET A 34 7.52 2.30 -0.50
N ALA A 35 6.62 2.38 -1.47
CA ALA A 35 6.96 2.21 -2.88
C ALA A 35 7.92 3.29 -3.40
N GLN A 36 7.68 4.55 -3.04
CA GLN A 36 8.61 5.63 -3.37
C GLN A 36 9.98 5.42 -2.72
N ALA A 37 10.02 5.06 -1.44
CA ALA A 37 11.27 4.77 -0.73
C ALA A 37 12.06 3.68 -1.47
N LYS A 38 11.39 2.60 -1.89
CA LYS A 38 12.00 1.55 -2.72
C LYS A 38 12.49 2.07 -4.06
N GLY A 39 11.72 2.89 -4.76
CA GLY A 39 12.17 3.53 -6.00
C GLY A 39 13.45 4.36 -5.80
N PHE A 40 13.53 5.13 -4.71
CA PHE A 40 14.74 5.88 -4.36
C PHE A 40 15.93 4.99 -4.02
N THR A 41 15.71 3.79 -3.47
CA THR A 41 16.84 2.85 -3.25
C THR A 41 17.52 2.44 -4.54
N TYR A 42 16.77 2.26 -5.64
CA TYR A 42 17.33 1.95 -6.96
C TYR A 42 18.18 3.10 -7.51
N LEU A 43 17.78 4.36 -7.24
CA LEU A 43 18.55 5.54 -7.65
C LEU A 43 19.81 5.76 -6.81
N ALA A 44 19.73 5.49 -5.50
CA ALA A 44 20.84 5.75 -4.58
C ALA A 44 21.95 4.69 -4.68
N ARG A 45 21.58 3.41 -4.80
CA ARG A 45 22.51 2.29 -4.91
C ARG A 45 21.93 1.22 -5.83
N PRO A 46 22.16 1.32 -7.15
CA PRO A 46 21.70 0.31 -8.09
C PRO A 46 22.42 -1.02 -7.78
N ALA A 47 21.66 -2.03 -7.39
CA ALA A 47 22.17 -3.36 -7.17
C ALA A 47 21.11 -4.39 -7.58
N PHE A 48 21.58 -5.46 -8.21
CA PHE A 48 20.75 -6.58 -8.65
C PHE A 48 20.66 -7.61 -7.53
N TYR A 49 19.45 -7.87 -7.08
CA TYR A 49 19.11 -8.80 -6.01
C TYR A 49 18.15 -9.90 -6.46
N HIS A 50 17.43 -9.74 -7.58
CA HIS A 50 16.45 -10.74 -8.02
C HIS A 50 16.12 -10.75 -9.53
N PRO A 51 15.48 -11.82 -10.05
CA PRO A 51 15.26 -12.01 -11.49
C PRO A 51 14.53 -10.88 -12.22
N ALA A 52 13.46 -10.31 -11.65
CA ALA A 52 12.74 -9.22 -12.33
C ALA A 52 13.59 -7.98 -12.59
N GLU A 53 14.65 -7.73 -11.80
CA GLU A 53 15.58 -6.62 -12.06
C GLU A 53 16.42 -6.84 -13.32
N SER A 54 16.54 -8.07 -13.83
CA SER A 54 17.26 -8.33 -15.09
C SER A 54 16.41 -8.09 -16.34
N TRP A 55 15.11 -7.83 -16.20
CA TRP A 55 14.21 -7.65 -17.35
C TRP A 55 14.33 -6.28 -17.98
N VAL A 56 14.58 -5.24 -17.18
CA VAL A 56 14.75 -3.86 -17.64
C VAL A 56 15.79 -3.15 -16.77
N GLU A 57 16.23 -1.98 -17.20
CA GLU A 57 17.20 -1.18 -16.47
C GLU A 57 16.68 -0.79 -15.07
N LEU A 58 17.57 -0.78 -14.07
CA LEU A 58 17.23 -0.43 -12.68
C LEU A 58 16.61 0.98 -12.56
N HIS A 59 17.01 1.92 -13.43
CA HIS A 59 16.39 3.25 -13.52
C HIS A 59 14.92 3.18 -13.94
N THR A 60 14.55 2.28 -14.85
CA THR A 60 13.16 2.05 -15.25
C THR A 60 12.35 1.52 -14.08
N TRP A 61 12.89 0.58 -13.31
CA TRP A 61 12.23 0.09 -12.09
C TRP A 61 12.07 1.18 -11.04
N ALA A 62 13.07 2.03 -10.84
CA ALA A 62 12.98 3.19 -9.96
C ALA A 62 11.79 4.09 -10.34
N ILE A 63 11.67 4.43 -11.63
CA ILE A 63 10.59 5.24 -12.17
C ILE A 63 9.23 4.58 -11.94
N ILE A 64 9.10 3.29 -12.22
CA ILE A 64 7.85 2.55 -12.01
C ILE A 64 7.42 2.58 -10.54
N TRP A 65 8.34 2.28 -9.61
CA TRP A 65 8.08 2.32 -8.17
C TRP A 65 7.66 3.71 -7.69
N ILE A 66 8.31 4.77 -8.19
CA ILE A 66 7.97 6.16 -7.86
C ILE A 66 6.61 6.56 -8.43
N ILE A 67 6.30 6.23 -9.69
CA ILE A 67 5.02 6.58 -10.34
C ILE A 67 3.87 5.88 -9.64
N VAL A 68 3.95 4.56 -9.44
CA VAL A 68 2.90 3.79 -8.76
C VAL A 68 2.75 4.24 -7.31
N GLY A 69 3.87 4.51 -6.62
CA GLY A 69 3.86 5.05 -5.27
C GLY A 69 3.20 6.44 -5.19
N SER A 70 3.49 7.31 -6.14
CA SER A 70 2.89 8.66 -6.23
C SER A 70 1.39 8.58 -6.53
N ALA A 71 0.97 7.71 -7.46
CA ALA A 71 -0.43 7.47 -7.77
C ALA A 71 -1.20 6.93 -6.55
N SER A 72 -0.57 6.06 -5.77
CA SER A 72 -1.09 5.52 -4.51
C SER A 72 -1.25 6.59 -3.42
N VAL A 73 -0.28 7.50 -3.28
CA VAL A 73 -0.41 8.64 -2.35
C VAL A 73 -1.49 9.61 -2.80
N PHE A 74 -1.55 9.91 -4.10
CA PHE A 74 -2.54 10.82 -4.65
C PHE A 74 -3.95 10.25 -4.54
N SER A 75 -4.13 8.95 -4.76
CA SER A 75 -5.44 8.30 -4.62
C SER A 75 -5.96 8.34 -3.18
N ALA A 76 -5.08 8.36 -2.18
CA ALA A 76 -5.46 8.51 -0.78
C ALA A 76 -6.11 9.88 -0.46
N MET A 77 -5.87 10.89 -1.31
CA MET A 77 -6.39 12.25 -1.13
C MET A 77 -7.71 12.51 -1.87
N ILE A 78 -8.16 11.57 -2.70
CA ILE A 78 -9.27 11.78 -3.64
C ILE A 78 -10.42 10.84 -3.29
N PRO A 79 -11.69 11.26 -3.48
CA PRO A 79 -12.82 10.35 -3.37
C PRO A 79 -12.67 9.10 -4.25
N ARG A 80 -13.39 8.04 -3.86
CA ARG A 80 -13.34 6.73 -4.54
C ARG A 80 -13.70 6.86 -6.02
N THR A 81 -12.68 6.79 -6.87
CA THR A 81 -12.75 6.93 -8.33
C THR A 81 -12.18 5.70 -9.02
N TRP A 82 -12.41 5.60 -10.34
CA TRP A 82 -11.71 4.64 -11.19
C TRP A 82 -10.18 4.70 -11.00
N PHE A 83 -9.62 5.92 -10.94
CA PHE A 83 -8.20 6.14 -10.73
C PHE A 83 -7.71 5.52 -9.41
N ALA A 84 -8.45 5.70 -8.31
CA ALA A 84 -8.09 5.12 -7.02
C ALA A 84 -8.09 3.58 -7.06
N SER A 85 -9.02 2.99 -7.82
CA SER A 85 -9.08 1.53 -8.02
C SER A 85 -7.90 1.02 -8.84
N LEU A 86 -7.48 1.77 -9.87
CA LEU A 86 -6.30 1.46 -10.68
C LEU A 86 -5.01 1.58 -9.86
N ALA A 87 -4.86 2.65 -9.07
CA ALA A 87 -3.70 2.85 -8.20
C ALA A 87 -3.59 1.73 -7.14
N PHE A 88 -4.73 1.33 -6.55
CA PHE A 88 -4.81 0.19 -5.64
C PHE A 88 -4.38 -1.13 -6.33
N GLY A 89 -4.93 -1.42 -7.51
CA GLY A 89 -4.56 -2.62 -8.27
C GLY A 89 -3.08 -2.62 -8.64
N ALA A 90 -2.54 -1.47 -9.06
CA ALA A 90 -1.13 -1.32 -9.41
C ALA A 90 -0.20 -1.56 -8.22
N ILE A 91 -0.44 -0.93 -7.06
CA ILE A 91 0.44 -1.11 -5.90
C ILE A 91 0.38 -2.54 -5.34
N VAL A 92 -0.80 -3.15 -5.29
CA VAL A 92 -0.99 -4.52 -4.83
C VAL A 92 -0.36 -5.52 -5.81
N GLY A 93 -0.67 -5.37 -7.09
CA GLY A 93 -0.16 -6.24 -8.16
C GLY A 93 1.35 -6.17 -8.26
N MET A 94 1.94 -4.98 -8.15
CA MET A 94 3.38 -4.80 -8.20
C MET A 94 4.09 -5.48 -7.02
N ASN A 95 3.53 -5.42 -5.82
CA ASN A 95 4.05 -6.17 -4.67
C ASN A 95 3.89 -7.70 -4.87
N VAL A 96 2.75 -8.17 -5.39
CA VAL A 96 2.56 -9.60 -5.70
C VAL A 96 3.60 -10.11 -6.70
N LEU A 97 3.79 -9.38 -7.81
CA LEU A 97 4.78 -9.69 -8.84
C LEU A 97 6.21 -9.65 -8.28
N TRP A 98 6.51 -8.71 -7.40
CA TRP A 98 7.81 -8.67 -6.73
C TRP A 98 8.04 -9.89 -5.83
N GLY A 99 7.02 -10.29 -5.07
CA GLY A 99 7.09 -11.49 -4.26
C GLY A 99 7.30 -12.75 -5.10
N LEU A 100 6.60 -12.85 -6.25
CA LEU A 100 6.80 -13.93 -7.22
C LEU A 100 8.22 -13.93 -7.80
N SER A 101 8.79 -12.76 -8.11
CA SER A 101 10.18 -12.67 -8.57
C SER A 101 11.17 -13.18 -7.53
N TYR A 102 11.00 -12.83 -6.24
CA TYR A 102 11.87 -13.34 -5.18
C TYR A 102 11.69 -14.84 -4.95
N ALA A 103 10.46 -15.34 -4.99
CA ALA A 103 10.17 -16.77 -4.90
C ALA A 103 10.81 -17.53 -6.06
N TRP A 104 10.68 -17.01 -7.28
CA TRP A 104 11.32 -17.56 -8.48
C TRP A 104 12.84 -17.60 -8.33
N GLY A 105 13.46 -16.50 -7.88
CA GLY A 105 14.89 -16.46 -7.57
C GLY A 105 15.30 -17.55 -6.57
N SER A 106 14.48 -17.77 -5.54
CA SER A 106 14.76 -18.82 -4.55
C SER A 106 14.71 -20.24 -5.09
N ILE A 107 13.91 -20.46 -6.13
CA ILE A 107 13.76 -21.77 -6.77
C ILE A 107 14.91 -22.03 -7.75
N ILE A 108 15.37 -21.01 -8.48
CA ILE A 108 16.30 -21.19 -9.61
C ILE A 108 17.78 -20.98 -9.26
N SER A 109 18.10 -20.18 -8.24
CA SER A 109 19.47 -19.69 -8.00
C SER A 109 20.05 -20.07 -6.63
N ASP A 110 19.48 -21.06 -5.94
CA ASP A 110 19.86 -21.53 -4.59
C ASP A 110 19.96 -20.43 -3.51
N MET A 111 19.50 -19.23 -3.81
CA MET A 111 19.49 -18.08 -2.90
C MET A 111 18.24 -18.11 -2.02
N ASN A 112 18.37 -18.03 -0.70
CA ASN A 112 17.19 -17.99 0.16
C ASN A 112 16.53 -16.60 0.17
N LEU A 113 15.63 -16.34 -0.78
CA LEU A 113 14.91 -15.06 -0.93
C LEU A 113 13.43 -15.14 -0.49
N TRP A 114 13.02 -16.25 0.13
CA TRP A 114 11.63 -16.46 0.58
C TRP A 114 11.16 -15.41 1.57
N ALA A 115 12.03 -14.93 2.46
CA ALA A 115 11.69 -13.86 3.41
C ALA A 115 11.28 -12.57 2.67
N SER A 116 12.01 -12.20 1.62
CA SER A 116 11.68 -11.05 0.76
C SER A 116 10.37 -11.26 0.00
N ALA A 117 10.12 -12.48 -0.48
CA ALA A 117 8.88 -12.85 -1.15
C ALA A 117 7.66 -12.69 -0.21
N ILE A 118 7.75 -13.31 0.98
CA ILE A 118 6.72 -13.28 2.01
C ILE A 118 6.46 -11.84 2.47
N ASN A 119 7.49 -11.00 2.60
CA ASN A 119 7.31 -9.60 2.98
C ASN A 119 6.45 -8.83 1.95
N HIS A 120 6.72 -9.01 0.66
CA HIS A 120 5.93 -8.34 -0.39
C HIS A 120 4.50 -8.87 -0.46
N TRP A 121 4.30 -10.18 -0.36
CA TRP A 121 2.95 -10.75 -0.27
C TRP A 121 2.21 -10.30 0.98
N GLY A 122 2.90 -10.23 2.12
CA GLY A 122 2.38 -9.69 3.36
C GLY A 122 1.89 -8.24 3.21
N ILE A 123 2.68 -7.37 2.58
CA ILE A 123 2.26 -6.00 2.27
C ILE A 123 1.00 -6.00 1.40
N SER A 124 0.96 -6.76 0.31
CA SER A 124 -0.23 -6.87 -0.55
C SER A 124 -1.46 -7.34 0.23
N THR A 125 -1.33 -8.39 1.03
CA THR A 125 -2.43 -8.93 1.85
C THR A 125 -2.91 -7.90 2.88
N LEU A 126 -2.00 -7.18 3.55
CA LEU A 126 -2.35 -6.15 4.51
C LEU A 126 -3.06 -4.97 3.87
N VAL A 127 -2.61 -4.53 2.69
CA VAL A 127 -3.25 -3.43 1.93
C VAL A 127 -4.65 -3.85 1.47
N VAL A 128 -4.79 -5.04 0.87
CA VAL A 128 -6.09 -5.58 0.47
C VAL A 128 -7.02 -5.70 1.67
N TRP A 129 -6.53 -6.24 2.79
CA TRP A 129 -7.32 -6.40 4.00
C TRP A 129 -7.73 -5.06 4.62
N ALA A 130 -6.83 -4.07 4.64
CA ALA A 130 -7.14 -2.74 5.15
C ALA A 130 -8.24 -2.06 4.33
N VAL A 131 -8.11 -2.08 3.00
CA VAL A 131 -9.12 -1.51 2.08
C VAL A 131 -10.45 -2.27 2.16
N TRP A 132 -10.40 -3.59 2.23
CA TRP A 132 -11.61 -4.39 2.40
C TRP A 132 -12.31 -4.12 3.74
N ARG A 133 -11.56 -3.93 4.83
CA ARG A 133 -12.14 -3.61 6.15
C ARG A 133 -12.85 -2.25 6.16
N GLY A 134 -12.25 -1.20 5.59
CA GLY A 134 -12.90 0.12 5.57
C GLY A 134 -14.10 0.16 4.63
N SER A 135 -14.13 -0.65 3.55
CA SER A 135 -15.32 -0.79 2.71
C SER A 135 -16.57 -1.30 3.45
N ARG A 136 -16.40 -2.06 4.54
CA ARG A 136 -17.52 -2.55 5.36
C ARG A 136 -18.17 -1.48 6.23
N GLN A 137 -17.58 -0.29 6.39
CA GLN A 137 -18.19 0.78 7.18
C GLN A 137 -19.33 1.52 6.45
N HIS A 138 -19.62 1.18 5.19
CA HIS A 138 -20.65 1.85 4.36
C HIS A 138 -21.94 1.05 4.11
N ILE A 139 -22.12 -0.14 4.71
CA ILE A 139 -23.42 -0.85 4.65
C ILE A 139 -24.15 -0.67 5.98
N ARG A 140 -24.69 0.53 6.20
CA ARG A 140 -25.81 0.74 7.11
C ARG A 140 -27.01 1.04 6.22
N PHE A 141 -27.75 0.00 5.85
CA PHE A 141 -29.12 0.20 5.41
C PHE A 141 -29.87 0.73 6.65
N GLU A 142 -30.00 2.05 6.76
CA GLU A 142 -31.11 2.64 7.50
C GLU A 142 -32.36 2.37 6.67
N GLY A 143 -32.87 1.15 6.82
CA GLY A 143 -34.09 0.67 6.23
C GLY A 143 -34.77 -0.24 7.24
N GLY A 144 -35.72 0.33 7.99
CA GLY A 144 -36.80 -0.44 8.62
C GLY A 144 -37.06 -0.14 10.09
N ALA A 145 -38.01 0.76 10.36
CA ALA A 145 -39.17 0.62 11.27
C ALA A 145 -39.70 2.04 11.54
N SER A 146 -40.65 2.56 10.74
CA SER A 146 -42.10 2.34 10.79
C SER A 146 -42.82 3.15 11.87
N GLU A 147 -43.78 3.94 11.39
CA GLU A 147 -44.83 4.74 12.07
C GLU A 147 -44.47 6.15 12.55
#